data_AF-X0YGW7-F1
#
_entry.id   AF-X0YGW7-F1
#
_cell.length_a   1.000
_cell.length_b   1.000
_cell.length_c   1.000
_cell.angle_alpha   90.00
_cell.angle_beta   90.00
_cell.angle_gamma   90.00
#
_symmetry.space_group_name_H-M   'P 1'
#
loop_
_entity.id
_entity.type
_entity.pdbx_description
1 polymer ?
#
loop_
_entity_poly.entity_id
_entity_poly.type
_entity_poly.pdbx_seq_one_letter_code
_entity_poly.pdbx_strand_id
1 'polypeptide(L)'
;ALHIGWLNIMIWGGAIMLAVEHIAHGEIILYPPFLTAMQTPAEIPVMLQEMAVVGGTMTITIVFIWALLVVASQKKLINISKTIQQ
;
A
#
# COMPACT_ATOMS: atom_id res chain seq x y z
N ALA A 1 -15.58 -1.46 15.89
CA ALA A 1 -15.68 -0.94 14.51
C ALA A 1 -14.36 -1.21 13.80
N LEU A 2 -14.38 -1.64 12.55
CA LEU A 2 -13.17 -1.87 11.76
C LEU A 2 -12.44 -0.52 11.57
N HIS A 3 -11.14 -0.43 11.89
CA HIS A 3 -10.36 0.80 11.74
C HIS A 3 -9.96 1.03 10.27
N ILE A 4 -10.94 1.27 9.40
CA ILE A 4 -10.73 1.44 7.95
C ILE A 4 -9.90 2.70 7.64
N GLY A 5 -9.98 3.73 8.48
CA GLY A 5 -9.17 4.95 8.34
C GLY A 5 -7.66 4.68 8.45
N TRP A 6 -7.25 3.69 9.25
CA TRP A 6 -5.83 3.30 9.34
C TRP A 6 -5.35 2.62 8.07
N LEU A 7 -6.18 1.75 7.49
CA LEU A 7 -5.87 1.14 6.20
C LEU A 7 -5.69 2.19 5.11
N ASN A 8 -6.58 3.18 5.08
CA ASN A 8 -6.51 4.28 4.11
C ASN A 8 -5.19 5.04 4.23
N ILE A 9 -4.77 5.40 5.44
CA ILE A 9 -3.50 6.11 5.67
C ILE A 9 -2.29 5.25 5.28
N MET A 10 -2.31 3.95 5.57
CA MET A 10 -1.20 3.06 5.20
C MET A 10 -1.06 2.89 3.69
N ILE A 11 -2.17 2.75 2.96
CA ILE A 11 -2.15 2.64 1.50
C ILE A 11 -1.74 3.97 0.87
N TRP A 12 -2.33 5.10 1.27
CA TRP A 12 -1.99 6.41 0.72
C TRP A 12 -0.56 6.84 1.06
N GLY A 13 -0.09 6.56 2.27
CA GLY A 13 1.28 6.84 2.68
C GLY A 13 2.29 6.10 1.80
N GLY A 14 2.07 4.79 1.58
CA GLY A 14 2.91 3.99 0.69
C GLY A 14 2.82 4.45 -0.78
N ALA A 15 1.62 4.73 -1.27
CA ALA A 15 1.41 5.17 -2.65
C ALA A 15 2.10 6.51 -2.96
N ILE A 16 2.00 7.48 -2.05
CA ILE A 16 2.66 8.79 -2.22
C ILE A 16 4.18 8.64 -2.17
N MET A 17 4.70 7.85 -1.23
CA MET A 17 6.14 7.60 -1.12
C MET A 17 6.71 6.94 -2.38
N LEU A 18 6.05 5.91 -2.89
CA LEU A 18 6.43 5.22 -4.13
C LEU A 18 6.33 6.14 -5.35
N ALA A 19 5.28 6.97 -5.44
CA ALA A 19 5.15 7.93 -6.52
C ALA A 19 6.31 8.92 -6.54
N VAL A 20 6.74 9.43 -5.38
CA VAL A 20 7.90 10.32 -5.28
C VAL A 20 9.18 9.60 -5.69
N GLU A 21 9.37 8.35 -5.29
CA GLU A 21 10.53 7.54 -5.70
C GLU A 21 10.60 7.38 -7.22
N HIS A 22 9.49 7.04 -7.87
CA HIS A 22 9.45 6.84 -9.32
C HIS A 22 9.62 8.15 -10.10
N ILE A 23 9.14 9.27 -9.55
CA ILE A 23 9.41 10.60 -10.11
C ILE A 23 10.90 10.95 -9.99
N ALA A 24 11.53 10.66 -8.85
CA ALA A 24 12.95 10.90 -8.62
C ALA A 24 13.86 10.00 -9.47
N HIS A 25 13.43 8.76 -9.74
CA HIS A 25 14.13 7.82 -10.62
C HIS A 25 13.88 8.07 -12.11
N GLY A 26 12.96 8.99 -12.47
CA GLY A 26 12.69 9.37 -13.86
C GLY A 26 11.84 8.36 -14.65
N GLU A 27 11.24 7.39 -13.96
CA GLU A 27 10.31 6.40 -14.53
C GLU A 27 8.90 6.97 -14.72
N ILE A 28 8.54 7.99 -13.92
CA ILE A 28 7.28 8.73 -14.03
C ILE A 28 7.55 10.21 -14.29
N ILE A 29 7.03 10.73 -15.40
CA ILE A 29 7.03 12.16 -15.73
C ILE A 29 5.61 12.72 -15.73
N LEU A 30 5.46 14.00 -15.36
CA LEU A 30 4.14 14.66 -15.25
C LEU A 30 3.56 15.16 -16.59
N TYR A 31 4.29 14.95 -17.69
CA TYR A 31 3.87 15.27 -19.05
C TYR A 31 3.85 13.99 -19.90
N PRO A 32 2.96 13.87 -20.90
CA PRO A 32 2.91 12.69 -21.75
C PRO A 32 4.22 12.52 -22.55
N PRO A 33 4.79 11.31 -22.68
CA PRO A 33 4.28 10.01 -22.23
C PRO A 33 4.73 9.67 -20.80
N PHE A 34 3.79 9.68 -19.85
CA PHE A 34 4.01 9.57 -18.39
C PHE A 34 4.95 8.44 -17.92
N LEU A 35 5.09 7.38 -18.72
CA LEU A 35 5.87 6.17 -18.45
C LEU A 35 6.98 6.06 -19.49
N THR A 36 8.12 6.68 -19.19
CA THR A 36 9.27 6.80 -20.08
C THR A 36 9.87 5.46 -20.49
N ALA A 37 9.62 4.40 -19.70
CA ALA A 37 10.05 3.03 -19.97
C ALA A 37 9.15 2.25 -20.97
N MET A 38 8.02 2.81 -21.43
CA MET A 38 7.11 2.15 -22.38
C MET A 38 7.25 2.65 -23.82
N GLN A 39 8.44 3.07 -24.24
CA GLN A 39 8.65 3.53 -25.62
C GLN A 39 8.52 2.41 -26.65
N THR A 40 8.68 1.15 -26.22
CA THR A 40 8.61 -0.03 -27.09
C THR A 40 7.41 -0.91 -26.73
N PRO A 41 6.55 -1.34 -27.70
CA PRO A 41 5.37 -2.17 -27.41
C PRO A 41 5.66 -3.51 -26.72
N ALA A 42 6.90 -4.00 -26.83
CA ALA A 42 7.37 -5.24 -26.19
C ALA A 42 7.61 -5.10 -24.68
N GLU A 43 7.81 -3.88 -24.17
CA GLU A 43 8.17 -3.60 -22.77
C GLU A 43 6.94 -3.31 -21.90
N ILE A 44 5.81 -2.96 -22.52
CA ILE A 44 4.50 -2.75 -21.87
C ILE A 44 4.06 -3.96 -21.03
N PRO A 45 4.00 -5.20 -21.57
CA PRO A 45 3.53 -6.36 -20.80
C PRO A 45 4.48 -6.73 -19.66
N VAL A 46 5.79 -6.52 -19.82
CA VAL A 46 6.79 -6.82 -18.79
C VAL A 46 6.65 -5.87 -17.60
N MET A 47 6.56 -4.57 -17.86
CA MET A 47 6.40 -3.57 -16.81
C MET A 47 5.06 -3.71 -16.08
N LEU A 48 3.96 -4.01 -16.79
CA LEU A 48 2.67 -4.28 -16.16
C LEU A 48 2.71 -5.53 -15.27
N GLN A 49 3.43 -6.57 -15.67
CA GLN A 49 3.62 -7.76 -14.85
C GLN A 49 4.42 -7.44 -13.59
N GLU A 50 5.49 -6.65 -13.70
CA GLU A 50 6.28 -6.22 -12.54
C GLU A 50 5.45 -5.36 -11.58
N MET A 51 4.67 -4.40 -12.09
CA MET A 51 3.75 -3.60 -11.27
C MET A 51 2.69 -4.48 -10.58
N ALA A 52 2.16 -5.48 -11.28
CA ALA A 52 1.14 -6.39 -10.71
C ALA A 52 1.73 -7.28 -9.61
N VAL A 53 2.93 -7.83 -9.82
CA VAL A 53 3.57 -8.73 -8.86
C VAL A 53 4.14 -7.95 -7.68
N VAL A 54 4.93 -6.91 -7.92
CA VAL A 54 5.56 -6.09 -6.87
C VAL A 54 4.50 -5.26 -6.15
N GLY A 55 3.69 -4.49 -6.87
CA GLY A 55 2.62 -3.70 -6.26
C GLY A 55 1.56 -4.57 -5.57
N GLY A 56 1.23 -5.73 -6.15
CA GLY A 56 0.31 -6.69 -5.55
C GLY A 56 0.84 -7.28 -4.25
N THR A 57 2.09 -7.74 -4.21
CA THR A 57 2.71 -8.28 -2.99
C THR A 57 2.83 -7.24 -1.88
N MET A 58 3.17 -5.99 -2.22
CA MET A 58 3.17 -4.88 -1.26
C MET A 58 1.78 -4.61 -0.68
N THR A 59 0.75 -4.56 -1.53
CA THR A 59 -0.63 -4.33 -1.10
C THR A 59 -1.12 -5.44 -0.16
N ILE A 60 -0.87 -6.71 -0.51
CA ILE A 60 -1.22 -7.87 0.32
C ILE A 60 -0.55 -7.77 1.69
N THR A 61 0.73 -7.38 1.72
CA THR A 61 1.48 -7.22 2.97
C THR A 61 0.89 -6.12 3.85
N ILE A 62 0.52 -4.97 3.28
CA ILE A 62 -0.12 -3.87 4.02
C ILE A 62 -1.46 -4.32 4.61
N VAL A 63 -2.30 -5.00 3.82
CA VAL A 63 -3.59 -5.52 4.30
C VAL A 63 -3.41 -6.54 5.42
N PHE A 64 -2.39 -7.41 5.31
CA PHE A 64 -2.07 -8.39 6.34
C PHE A 64 -1.65 -7.73 7.66
N ILE A 65 -0.74 -6.75 7.61
CA ILE A 65 -0.32 -5.98 8.79
C ILE A 65 -1.50 -5.25 9.42
N TRP A 66 -2.35 -4.61 8.60
CA TRP A 66 -3.56 -3.95 9.07
C TRP A 66 -4.49 -4.91 9.82
N ALA A 67 -4.71 -6.11 9.28
CA ALA A 67 -5.57 -7.11 9.92
C ALA A 67 -5.02 -7.52 11.29
N LEU A 68 -3.70 -7.72 11.42
CA LEU A 68 -3.04 -7.99 12.71
C LEU A 68 -3.23 -6.85 13.71
N LEU A 69 -3.07 -5.60 13.27
CA LEU A 69 -3.26 -4.41 14.13
C LEU A 69 -4.70 -4.28 14.61
N VAL A 70 -5.69 -4.54 13.74
CA VAL A 70 -7.11 -4.52 14.11
C VAL A 70 -7.41 -5.60 15.15
N VAL A 71 -6.90 -6.81 14.97
CA VAL A 71 -7.07 -7.91 15.95
C VAL A 71 -6.41 -7.57 17.28
N ALA A 72 -5.18 -7.06 17.28
CA ALA A 72 -4.47 -6.66 18.48
C ALA A 72 -5.18 -5.52 19.23
N SER A 73 -5.67 -4.51 18.50
CA SER A 73 -6.46 -3.40 19.07
C SER A 73 -7.73 -3.93 19.75
N GLN A 74 -8.48 -4.81 19.07
CA GLN A 74 -9.67 -5.41 19.67
C GLN A 74 -9.35 -6.23 20.93
N LYS A 75 -8.28 -7.04 20.92
CA LYS A 75 -7.84 -7.79 22.11
C LYS A 75 -7.49 -6.86 23.28
N LYS A 76 -6.77 -5.77 23.00
CA LYS A 76 -6.40 -4.77 24.02
C LYS A 76 -7.64 -4.09 24.61
N LEU A 77 -8.60 -3.71 23.77
CA LEU A 77 -9.85 -3.09 24.21
C LEU A 77 -10.70 -4.04 25.09
N ILE A 78 -10.80 -5.31 24.70
CA ILE A 78 -11.51 -6.33 25.49
C ILE A 78 -10.85 -6.53 26.86
N ASN A 79 -9.51 -6.58 26.91
CA ASN A 79 -8.80 -6.79 28.16
C ASN A 79 -8.99 -5.61 29.12
N ILE A 80 -8.91 -4.37 28.63
CA ILE A 80 -9.15 -3.16 29.42
C ILE A 80 -10.58 -3.13 29.97
N SER A 81 -11.57 -3.48 29.16
CA SER A 81 -12.97 -3.53 29.61
C SER A 81 -13.18 -4.54 30.75
N LYS A 82 -12.47 -5.68 30.74
CA LYS A 82 -12.56 -6.67 31.81
C LYS A 82 -11.94 -6.18 33.12
N THR A 83 -10.82 -5.46 33.05
CA THR A 83 -10.17 -4.88 34.23
C THR A 83 -11.01 -3.79 34.90
N ILE A 84 -11.83 -3.05 34.15
CA ILE A 84 -12.69 -1.99 34.71
C ILE A 84 -13.98 -2.56 35.35
N GLN A 85 -14.38 -3.78 34.97
CA GLN A 85 -15.59 -4.44 35.48
C GLN A 85 -15.32 -5.37 36.69
N GLN A 86 -14.04 -5.60 37.04
CA GLN A 86 -13.61 -6.27 38.28
C GLN A 86 -13.30 -5.24 39.36
#